data_AF-A0A484GVZ0-F1
#
_entry.id   AF-A0A484GVZ0-F1
#
_cell.length_a   1.000
_cell.length_b   1.000
_cell.length_c   1.000
_cell.angle_alpha   90.00
_cell.angle_beta   90.00
_cell.angle_gamma   90.00
#
_symmetry.space_group_name_H-M   'P 1'
#
loop_
_entity.id
_entity.type
_entity.pdbx_description
1 polymer ?
#
loop_
_entity_poly.entity_id
_entity_poly.type
_entity_poly.pdbx_seq_one_letter_code
_entity_poly.pdbx_strand_id
1 'polypeptide(L)'
;PTRCMAIPQAMALCHNIGYTEMRLPHLLDHDTAAEAIQQSVSWLPLLARECDPDVRLFLCSLFAPVCLDRVIYPCRSLCEAVQTSCTPIMACYGYPWPAILHCGRFPAGHSLCVAAISNGSRPSRPR
;
A
#
# COMPACT_ATOMS: atom_id res chain seq x y z
N PRO A 1 -9.45 20.38 2.50
CA PRO A 1 -9.81 20.06 1.10
C PRO A 1 -8.83 19.04 0.51
N THR A 2 -9.38 17.99 -0.09
CA THR A 2 -8.58 16.92 -0.69
C THR A 2 -7.99 17.39 -2.00
N ARG A 3 -6.69 17.16 -2.15
CA ARG A 3 -5.94 17.58 -3.33
C ARG A 3 -5.34 16.34 -3.97
N CYS A 4 -5.56 16.19 -5.27
CA CYS A 4 -4.84 15.21 -6.06
C CYS A 4 -3.56 15.84 -6.58
N MET A 5 -2.52 15.03 -6.65
CA MET A 5 -1.24 15.42 -7.22
C MET A 5 -0.56 14.22 -7.87
N ALA A 6 0.35 14.50 -8.80
CA ALA A 6 1.17 13.47 -9.40
C ALA A 6 2.01 12.73 -8.32
N ILE A 7 2.13 11.41 -8.45
CA ILE A 7 3.05 10.62 -7.64
C ILE A 7 4.47 11.05 -8.00
N PRO A 8 5.25 11.62 -7.06
CA PRO A 8 6.58 12.10 -7.37
C PRO A 8 7.50 10.96 -7.80
N GLN A 9 8.36 11.20 -8.78
CA GLN A 9 9.38 10.21 -9.20
C GLN A 9 10.31 9.80 -8.05
N ALA A 10 10.51 10.70 -7.08
CA ALA A 10 11.27 10.43 -5.86
C ALA A 10 10.57 9.43 -4.90
N MET A 11 9.26 9.17 -5.06
CA MET A 11 8.53 8.19 -4.25
C MET A 11 8.80 6.77 -4.78
N ALA A 12 10.01 6.26 -4.52
CA ALA A 12 10.49 4.98 -5.03
C ALA A 12 9.55 3.80 -4.75
N LEU A 13 8.83 3.84 -3.63
CA LEU A 13 7.85 2.80 -3.26
C LEU A 13 6.72 2.68 -4.30
N CYS A 14 6.18 3.82 -4.74
CA CYS A 14 4.89 3.90 -5.43
C CYS A 14 4.90 4.55 -6.81
N HIS A 15 6.06 5.00 -7.30
CA HIS A 15 6.16 5.44 -8.69
C HIS A 15 5.92 4.27 -9.66
N ASN A 16 5.17 4.47 -10.75
CA ASN A 16 4.81 3.43 -11.73
C ASN A 16 4.08 2.20 -11.15
N ILE A 17 2.97 2.41 -10.44
CA ILE A 17 2.12 1.35 -9.87
C ILE A 17 0.80 1.12 -10.63
N GLY A 18 0.67 1.68 -11.84
CA GLY A 18 -0.51 1.55 -12.69
C GLY A 18 -1.45 2.76 -12.69
N TYR A 19 -1.16 3.76 -11.86
CA TYR A 19 -1.76 5.10 -11.91
C TYR A 19 -0.70 6.16 -11.60
N THR A 20 -1.00 7.41 -11.94
CA THR A 20 -0.03 8.52 -11.89
C THR A 20 -0.35 9.58 -10.86
N GLU A 21 -1.55 9.58 -10.28
CA GLU A 21 -2.00 10.59 -9.32
C GLU A 21 -2.43 9.98 -7.98
N MET A 22 -2.01 10.62 -6.89
CA MET A 22 -2.37 10.25 -5.52
C MET A 22 -3.14 11.38 -4.83
N ARG A 23 -3.88 11.00 -3.79
CA ARG A 23 -4.62 11.92 -2.92
C ARG A 23 -3.81 12.29 -1.67
N LEU A 24 -3.91 13.56 -1.26
CA LEU A 24 -3.51 14.05 0.06
C LEU A 24 -4.70 14.55 0.89
N PRO A 25 -4.66 14.43 2.24
CA PRO A 25 -3.64 13.71 3.01
C PRO A 25 -3.75 12.19 2.78
N HIS A 26 -2.66 11.47 2.96
CA HIS A 26 -2.67 10.01 2.82
C HIS A 26 -3.17 9.35 4.12
N LEU A 27 -3.33 8.02 4.12
CA LEU A 27 -4.09 7.28 5.15
C LEU A 27 -3.32 6.99 6.45
N LEU A 28 -2.16 7.64 6.61
CA LEU A 28 -1.23 7.45 7.72
C LEU A 28 -0.95 8.79 8.45
N ASP A 29 -1.83 9.78 8.31
CA ASP A 29 -1.76 11.08 8.98
C ASP A 29 -0.49 11.91 8.67
N HIS A 30 -0.07 12.01 7.40
CA HIS A 30 0.87 13.07 6.98
C HIS A 30 0.26 13.96 5.90
N ASP A 31 0.66 15.21 5.96
CA ASP A 31 -0.05 16.31 5.32
C ASP A 31 0.64 16.75 4.03
N THR A 32 1.87 16.28 3.78
CA THR A 32 2.65 16.67 2.61
C THR A 32 3.21 15.48 1.84
N ALA A 33 3.42 15.68 0.53
CA ALA A 33 4.08 14.69 -0.31
C ALA A 33 5.52 14.42 0.12
N ALA A 34 6.22 15.42 0.67
CA ALA A 34 7.59 15.28 1.16
C ALA A 34 7.67 14.29 2.34
N GLU A 35 6.76 14.41 3.31
CA GLU A 35 6.65 13.46 4.42
C GLU A 35 6.28 12.07 3.93
N ALA A 36 5.32 11.97 3.00
CA ALA A 36 4.93 10.69 2.41
C ALA A 36 6.11 10.00 1.71
N ILE A 37 6.92 10.75 0.94
CA ILE A 37 8.15 10.23 0.34
C ILE A 37 9.10 9.75 1.44
N GLN A 38 9.43 10.61 2.41
CA GLN A 38 10.40 10.31 3.46
C GLN A 38 10.02 9.05 4.26
N GLN A 39 8.75 8.90 4.61
CA GLN A 39 8.30 7.72 5.37
C GLN A 39 8.16 6.47 4.50
N SER A 40 7.78 6.62 3.22
CA SER A 40 7.72 5.47 2.30
C SER A 40 9.08 4.79 2.09
N VAL A 41 10.18 5.54 2.19
CA VAL A 41 11.55 5.02 2.04
C VAL A 41 11.88 3.96 3.09
N SER A 42 11.36 4.09 4.31
CA SER A 42 11.58 3.12 5.39
C SER A 42 11.02 1.72 5.08
N TRP A 43 10.14 1.60 4.09
CA TRP A 43 9.52 0.34 3.67
C TRP A 43 10.25 -0.35 2.51
N LEU A 44 11.19 0.33 1.84
CA LEU A 44 11.96 -0.25 0.73
C LEU A 44 12.75 -1.51 1.12
N PRO A 45 13.37 -1.61 2.33
CA PRO A 45 14.04 -2.84 2.73
C PRO A 45 13.09 -4.04 2.80
N LEU A 46 11.86 -3.87 3.29
CA LEU A 46 10.86 -4.94 3.34
C LEU A 46 10.42 -5.34 1.93
N LEU A 47 10.19 -4.35 1.05
CA LEU A 47 9.84 -4.59 -0.35
C LEU A 47 10.93 -5.41 -1.06
N ALA A 48 12.21 -5.12 -0.82
CA ALA A 48 13.34 -5.84 -1.39
C ALA A 48 13.47 -7.30 -0.91
N ARG A 49 12.74 -7.70 0.14
CA ARG A 49 12.67 -9.10 0.59
C ARG A 49 11.63 -9.91 -0.15
N GLU A 50 10.75 -9.26 -0.90
CA GLU A 50 9.72 -9.90 -1.74
C GLU A 50 8.91 -10.94 -0.96
N CYS A 51 8.58 -10.63 0.30
CA CYS A 51 7.87 -11.55 1.20
C CYS A 51 6.47 -11.90 0.71
N ASP A 52 5.81 -10.99 -0.01
CA ASP A 52 4.49 -11.20 -0.59
C ASP A 52 4.41 -10.51 -1.96
N PRO A 53 3.79 -11.12 -3.00
CA PRO A 53 3.67 -10.50 -4.31
C PRO A 53 2.87 -9.19 -4.31
N ASP A 54 1.94 -9.01 -3.36
CA ASP A 54 1.08 -7.84 -3.26
C ASP A 54 1.56 -6.83 -2.18
N VAL A 55 2.73 -7.03 -1.55
CA VAL A 55 3.26 -6.12 -0.51
C VAL A 55 3.38 -4.68 -1.01
N ARG A 56 3.82 -4.50 -2.27
CA ARG A 56 3.93 -3.19 -2.90
C ARG A 56 2.58 -2.52 -3.08
N LEU A 57 1.60 -3.28 -3.56
CA LEU A 57 0.22 -2.81 -3.76
C LEU A 57 -0.40 -2.39 -2.43
N PHE A 58 -0.26 -3.23 -1.41
CA PHE A 58 -0.75 -2.96 -0.07
C PHE A 58 -0.17 -1.65 0.49
N LEU A 59 1.16 -1.50 0.48
CA LEU A 59 1.79 -0.28 0.99
C LEU A 59 1.39 0.96 0.19
N CYS A 60 1.33 0.88 -1.14
CA CYS A 60 0.94 2.01 -1.97
C CYS A 60 -0.52 2.42 -1.84
N SER A 61 -1.42 1.49 -1.50
CA SER A 61 -2.81 1.83 -1.16
C SER A 61 -2.92 2.76 0.07
N LEU A 62 -1.88 2.81 0.91
CA LEU A 62 -1.82 3.64 2.11
C LEU A 62 -0.98 4.91 1.91
N PHE A 63 0.20 4.79 1.28
CA PHE A 63 1.14 5.90 1.06
C PHE A 63 0.81 6.77 -0.14
N ALA A 64 0.20 6.20 -1.18
CA ALA A 64 -0.15 6.89 -2.41
C ALA A 64 -1.58 6.56 -2.84
N PRO A 65 -2.61 6.76 -1.99
CA PRO A 65 -3.98 6.34 -2.29
C PRO A 65 -4.47 6.97 -3.60
N VAL A 66 -5.23 6.20 -4.38
CA VAL A 66 -5.75 6.63 -5.69
C VAL A 66 -6.53 7.95 -5.55
N CYS A 67 -6.32 8.87 -6.49
CA CYS A 67 -7.09 10.11 -6.59
C CYS A 67 -8.56 9.80 -6.95
N LEU A 68 -9.42 9.74 -5.93
CA LEU A 68 -10.87 9.64 -6.03
C LEU A 68 -11.53 10.54 -4.97
N ASP A 69 -12.80 10.86 -5.16
CA ASP A 69 -13.58 11.69 -4.20
C ASP A 69 -13.69 11.03 -2.83
N ARG A 70 -13.74 9.70 -2.81
CA ARG A 70 -13.74 8.86 -1.60
C ARG A 70 -12.40 8.16 -1.42
N VAL A 71 -12.04 7.91 -0.17
CA VAL A 71 -10.89 7.07 0.19
C VAL A 71 -11.22 5.61 -0.07
N ILE A 72 -10.29 4.91 -0.74
CA ILE A 72 -10.33 3.45 -0.91
C ILE A 72 -9.20 2.85 -0.09
N TYR A 73 -9.56 2.08 0.95
CA TYR A 73 -8.61 1.35 1.78
C TYR A 73 -8.21 0.02 1.11
N PRO A 74 -7.08 -0.60 1.49
CA PRO A 74 -6.85 -2.01 1.18
C PRO A 74 -7.93 -2.88 1.82
N CYS A 75 -8.30 -3.97 1.16
CA CYS A 75 -9.19 -4.96 1.77
C CYS A 75 -8.48 -5.62 2.95
N ARG A 76 -9.24 -6.00 3.99
CA ARG A 76 -8.68 -6.74 5.13
C ARG A 76 -7.94 -8.01 4.70
N SER A 77 -8.49 -8.75 3.73
CA SER A 77 -7.87 -9.96 3.19
C SER A 77 -6.50 -9.72 2.53
N LEU A 78 -6.35 -8.61 1.80
CA LEU A 78 -5.05 -8.21 1.24
C LEU A 78 -4.05 -7.90 2.35
N CYS A 79 -4.48 -7.14 3.37
CA CYS A 79 -3.63 -6.84 4.52
C CYS A 79 -3.20 -8.11 5.25
N GLU A 80 -4.13 -9.03 5.54
CA GLU A 80 -3.86 -10.26 6.30
C GLU A 80 -2.88 -11.18 5.55
N ALA A 81 -3.02 -11.28 4.22
CA ALA A 81 -2.09 -12.01 3.38
C ALA A 81 -0.67 -11.42 3.50
N VAL A 82 -0.52 -10.11 3.26
CA VAL A 82 0.78 -9.44 3.36
C VAL A 82 1.36 -9.49 4.78
N GLN A 83 0.53 -9.26 5.81
CA GLN A 83 0.95 -9.33 7.20
C GLN A 83 1.47 -10.73 7.53
N THR A 84 0.76 -11.78 7.13
CA THR A 84 1.16 -13.17 7.40
C THR A 84 2.51 -13.50 6.75
N SER A 85 2.68 -13.12 5.48
CA SER A 85 3.89 -13.40 4.71
C SER A 85 5.11 -12.57 5.17
N CYS A 86 4.90 -11.30 5.56
CA CYS A 86 5.96 -10.34 5.82
C CYS A 86 6.33 -10.17 7.30
N THR A 87 5.45 -10.53 8.24
CA THR A 87 5.74 -10.43 9.69
C THR A 87 7.00 -11.21 10.11
N PRO A 88 7.24 -12.46 9.66
CA PRO A 88 8.46 -13.19 10.01
C PRO A 88 9.73 -12.47 9.56
N ILE A 89 9.69 -11.84 8.38
CA ILE A 89 10.81 -11.06 7.86
C ILE A 89 11.09 -9.85 8.74
N MET A 90 10.06 -9.08 9.13
CA MET A 90 10.23 -7.95 10.05
C MET A 90 10.79 -8.39 11.40
N ALA A 91 10.29 -9.50 11.95
CA ALA A 91 10.74 -10.06 13.21
C ALA A 91 12.23 -10.47 13.17
N CYS A 92 12.72 -11.01 12.06
CA CYS A 92 14.15 -11.32 11.88
C CYS A 92 15.07 -10.09 12.00
N TYR A 93 14.54 -8.89 11.70
CA TYR A 93 15.26 -7.62 11.87
C TYR A 93 14.93 -6.89 13.17
N GLY A 94 14.18 -7.52 14.09
CA GLY A 94 13.82 -6.96 15.39
C GLY A 94 12.67 -5.97 15.37
N TYR A 95 11.89 -5.91 14.28
CA TYR A 95 10.74 -5.01 14.15
C TYR A 95 9.42 -5.78 14.26
N PRO A 96 8.49 -5.36 15.14
CA PRO A 96 7.13 -5.90 15.13
C PRO A 96 6.34 -5.37 13.93
N TRP A 97 5.28 -6.06 13.54
CA TRP A 97 4.30 -5.51 12.61
C TRP A 97 3.64 -4.26 13.23
N PRO A 98 3.69 -3.09 12.59
CA PRO A 98 3.29 -1.85 13.27
C PRO A 98 1.77 -1.71 13.36
N ALA A 99 1.32 -1.08 14.47
CA ALA A 99 -0.09 -0.83 14.76
C ALA A 99 -0.83 -0.09 13.62
N ILE A 100 -0.12 0.79 12.91
CA ILE A 100 -0.69 1.55 11.79
C ILE A 100 -1.10 0.66 10.61
N LEU A 101 -0.51 -0.52 10.48
CA LEU A 101 -0.83 -1.54 9.47
C LEU A 101 -1.68 -2.69 10.01
N HIS A 102 -2.28 -2.56 11.20
CA HIS A 102 -3.17 -3.60 11.72
C HIS A 102 -4.40 -3.78 10.83
N CYS A 103 -4.63 -5.01 10.38
CA CYS A 103 -5.69 -5.33 9.41
C CYS A 103 -7.11 -5.11 9.93
N GLY A 104 -7.30 -5.05 11.26
CA GLY A 104 -8.57 -4.67 11.87
C GLY A 104 -9.06 -3.26 11.52
N ARG A 105 -8.14 -2.37 11.09
CA ARG A 105 -8.46 -1.00 10.62
C ARG A 105 -9.10 -0.99 9.23
N PHE A 106 -9.01 -2.09 8.49
CA PHE A 106 -9.43 -2.17 7.09
C PHE A 106 -10.78 -2.87 6.92
N PRO A 107 -11.54 -2.48 5.88
CA PRO A 107 -12.88 -3.02 5.63
C PRO A 107 -12.85 -4.53 5.38
N ALA A 108 -13.83 -5.22 5.96
CA ALA A 108 -14.14 -6.62 5.67
C ALA A 108 -15.47 -6.72 4.90
N GLY A 109 -15.63 -7.76 4.09
CA GLY A 109 -16.88 -8.03 3.36
C GLY A 109 -17.04 -7.24 2.06
N HIS A 110 -18.25 -6.72 1.81
CA HIS A 110 -18.71 -6.17 0.52
C HIS A 110 -18.41 -4.67 0.30
N SER A 111 -17.63 -4.05 1.18
CA SER A 111 -17.23 -2.65 0.99
C SER A 111 -16.18 -2.54 -0.12
N LEU A 112 -16.23 -1.46 -0.90
CA LEU A 112 -15.22 -1.22 -1.93
C LEU A 112 -13.84 -1.01 -1.31
N CYS A 113 -12.87 -1.84 -1.70
CA CYS A 113 -11.49 -1.81 -1.21
C CYS A 113 -10.51 -2.36 -2.27
N VAL A 114 -9.21 -2.12 -2.09
CA VAL A 114 -8.16 -2.67 -2.96
C VAL A 114 -7.90 -4.13 -2.60
N ALA A 115 -8.20 -5.04 -3.52
CA ALA A 115 -8.00 -6.48 -3.34
C ALA A 115 -6.64 -6.94 -3.91
N ALA A 116 -6.19 -8.11 -3.47
CA ALA A 116 -4.98 -8.77 -3.98
C ALA A 116 -5.06 -9.04 -5.49
N ILE A 117 -3.97 -8.81 -6.21
CA ILE A 117 -3.87 -9.14 -7.65
C ILE A 117 -3.44 -10.60 -7.82
N SER A 118 -2.66 -11.15 -6.88
CA SER A 118 -2.17 -12.53 -6.99
C SER A 118 -3.24 -13.61 -6.83
N ASN A 119 -4.33 -13.32 -6.10
CA ASN A 119 -5.47 -14.24 -5.90
C ASN A 119 -6.63 -14.04 -6.89
N GLY A 120 -6.62 -12.96 -7.68
CA GLY A 120 -7.57 -12.76 -8.78
C GLY A 120 -6.89 -13.17 -10.08
N SER A 121 -7.38 -14.23 -10.72
CA SER A 121 -7.03 -14.65 -12.09
C SER A 121 -6.26 -13.60 -12.89
N ARG A 122 -4.94 -13.82 -13.10
CA ARG A 122 -4.18 -13.12 -14.14
C ARG A 122 -5.09 -13.06 -15.39
N PRO A 123 -5.45 -11.87 -15.91
CA PRO A 123 -5.98 -11.82 -17.25
C PRO A 123 -4.88 -12.41 -18.12
N SER A 124 -5.15 -13.56 -18.73
CA SER A 124 -4.28 -14.14 -19.75
C SER A 124 -4.02 -13.04 -20.78
N ARG A 125 -2.77 -12.56 -20.82
CA ARG A 125 -2.28 -11.60 -21.80
C ARG A 125 -2.68 -12.13 -23.20
N PRO A 126 -3.47 -11.38 -24.00
CA PRO A 126 -3.76 -11.81 -25.36
C PRO A 126 -2.44 -11.87 -26.13
N ARG A 127 -2.30 -12.95 -26.89
CA ARG A 127 -1.18 -13.18 -27.81
C ARG A 127 -1.16 -12.13 -28.92
#